data_AF-A0A9D4GKP5-F1
#
_entry.id   AF-A0A9D4GKP5-F1
#
_cell.length_a   1.000
_cell.length_b   1.000
_cell.length_c   1.000
_cell.angle_alpha   90.00
_cell.angle_beta   90.00
_cell.angle_gamma   90.00
#
_symmetry.space_group_name_H-M   'P 1'
#
loop_
_entity.id
_entity.type
_entity.pdbx_description
1 polymer ?
#
loop_
_entity_poly.entity_id
_entity_poly.type
_entity_poly.pdbx_seq_one_letter_code
_entity_poly.pdbx_strand_id
1 'polypeptide(L)'
;MSPLLNETDIQYVILVPAMWAAEAKHLMREAVVKAGSNGERLQLVPETVAAANWCTRSKDTLATDIITTGSKCVVIDLGVETCIARCYGVRKKEGCSVKYL
;
A
#
# COMPACT_ATOMS: atom_id res chain seq x y z
N MET A 1 21.87 -21.83 6.83
CA MET A 1 20.49 -22.23 6.50
C MET A 1 19.59 -21.06 6.78
N SER A 2 19.01 -20.44 5.76
CA SER A 2 17.90 -19.49 5.95
C SER A 2 16.73 -20.25 6.57
N PRO A 3 16.03 -19.68 7.56
CA PRO A 3 14.86 -20.32 8.12
C PRO A 3 13.82 -20.52 7.01
N LEU A 4 13.26 -21.72 6.91
CA LEU A 4 12.04 -21.96 6.14
C LEU A 4 10.96 -21.05 6.71
N LEU A 5 10.45 -20.11 5.91
CA LEU A 5 9.33 -19.26 6.30
C LEU A 5 8.08 -20.13 6.42
N ASN A 6 7.42 -20.11 7.57
CA ASN A 6 6.10 -20.70 7.71
C ASN A 6 5.04 -19.74 7.15
N GLU A 7 3.88 -20.27 6.75
CA GLU A 7 2.76 -19.43 6.28
C GLU A 7 2.34 -18.38 7.30
N THR A 8 2.50 -18.67 8.60
CA THR A 8 2.22 -17.74 9.70
C THR A 8 3.21 -16.58 9.78
N ASP A 9 4.37 -16.69 9.14
CA ASP A 9 5.39 -15.65 9.10
C ASP A 9 5.13 -14.64 7.98
N ILE A 10 4.23 -14.96 7.04
CA ILE A 10 3.97 -14.15 5.85
C ILE A 10 2.77 -13.23 6.08
N GLN A 11 2.95 -11.94 5.79
CA GLN A 11 1.86 -10.97 5.68
C GLN A 11 1.67 -10.67 4.18
N TYR A 12 0.48 -10.93 3.66
CA TYR A 12 0.14 -10.66 2.27
C TYR A 12 -0.40 -9.23 2.14
N VAL A 13 0.17 -8.47 1.20
CA VAL A 13 -0.31 -7.14 0.82
C VAL A 13 -0.47 -7.12 -0.69
N ILE A 14 -1.68 -6.78 -1.15
CA ILE A 14 -1.98 -6.71 -2.57
C ILE A 14 -2.42 -5.29 -2.89
N LEU A 15 -1.75 -4.73 -3.89
CA LEU A 15 -2.14 -3.45 -4.46
C LEU A 15 -3.30 -3.68 -5.43
N VAL A 16 -4.34 -2.85 -5.29
CA VAL A 16 -5.51 -2.92 -6.16
C VAL A 16 -5.82 -1.54 -6.73
N PRO A 17 -6.44 -1.47 -7.91
CA PRO A 17 -6.85 -0.21 -8.51
C PRO A 17 -7.76 0.59 -7.57
N ALA A 18 -7.44 1.87 -7.39
CA ALA A 18 -8.09 2.68 -6.36
C ALA A 18 -9.57 2.98 -6.65
N MET A 19 -9.97 2.90 -7.93
CA MET A 19 -11.35 3.07 -8.40
C MET A 19 -12.22 1.81 -8.25
N TRP A 20 -11.64 0.66 -7.88
CA TRP A 20 -12.44 -0.55 -7.66
C TRP A 20 -13.44 -0.37 -6.53
N ALA A 21 -14.67 -0.80 -6.79
CA ALA A 21 -15.74 -0.90 -5.81
C ALA A 21 -15.42 -1.97 -4.74
N ALA A 22 -16.21 -2.00 -3.67
CA ALA A 22 -16.00 -2.92 -2.56
C ALA A 22 -16.11 -4.38 -3.00
N GLU A 23 -17.02 -4.66 -3.92
CA GLU A 23 -17.32 -5.98 -4.47
C GLU A 23 -16.13 -6.53 -5.26
N ALA A 24 -15.52 -5.73 -6.14
CA ALA A 24 -14.34 -6.12 -6.89
C ALA A 24 -13.14 -6.42 -5.97
N LYS A 25 -12.97 -5.63 -4.90
CA LYS A 25 -11.95 -5.88 -3.87
C LYS A 25 -12.23 -7.16 -3.10
N HIS A 26 -13.49 -7.45 -2.78
CA HIS A 26 -13.87 -8.70 -2.12
C HIS A 26 -13.55 -9.92 -2.99
N LEU A 27 -13.91 -9.87 -4.29
CA LEU A 27 -13.62 -10.94 -5.25
C LEU A 27 -12.10 -11.19 -5.38
N MET A 28 -11.30 -10.13 -5.40
CA MET A 28 -9.84 -10.26 -5.40
C MET A 28 -9.33 -10.93 -4.12
N ARG A 29 -9.88 -10.57 -2.95
CA ARG A 29 -9.53 -11.23 -1.69
C ARG A 29 -9.81 -12.72 -1.75
N GLU A 30 -11.00 -13.12 -2.23
CA GLU A 30 -11.35 -14.53 -2.38
C GLU A 30 -10.42 -15.28 -3.34
N ALA A 31 -10.07 -14.67 -4.47
CA ALA A 31 -9.17 -15.27 -5.45
C ALA A 31 -7.80 -15.58 -4.86
N VAL A 32 -7.26 -14.66 -4.05
CA VAL A 32 -5.94 -14.81 -3.43
C VAL A 32 -5.99 -15.83 -2.30
N VAL A 33 -7.09 -15.92 -1.54
CA VAL A 33 -7.29 -16.98 -0.55
C VAL A 33 -7.36 -18.34 -1.24
N LYS A 34 -8.09 -18.46 -2.36
CA LYS A 34 -8.13 -19.68 -3.17
C LYS A 34 -6.76 -20.07 -3.75
N ALA A 35 -5.88 -19.11 -3.96
CA ALA A 35 -4.49 -19.35 -4.38
C ALA A 35 -3.56 -19.80 -3.24
N GLY A 36 -4.06 -19.99 -2.02
CA GLY A 36 -3.31 -20.53 -0.88
C GLY A 36 -2.77 -19.48 0.09
N SER A 37 -3.19 -18.22 0.00
CA SER A 37 -2.82 -17.23 1.02
C SER A 37 -3.64 -17.39 2.31
N ASN A 38 -3.03 -17.04 3.43
CA ASN A 38 -3.77 -16.88 4.67
C ASN A 38 -4.65 -15.61 4.60
N GLY A 39 -5.96 -15.80 4.44
CA GLY A 39 -6.93 -14.72 4.32
C GLY A 39 -7.03 -13.81 5.55
N GLU A 40 -6.66 -14.27 6.75
CA GLU A 40 -6.61 -13.42 7.95
C GLU A 40 -5.41 -12.47 7.89
N ARG A 41 -4.33 -12.88 7.21
CA ARG A 41 -3.09 -12.13 7.02
C ARG A 41 -3.00 -11.50 5.63
N LEU A 42 -4.14 -11.18 5.03
CA LEU A 42 -4.23 -10.50 3.74
C LEU A 42 -4.83 -9.10 3.86
N GLN A 43 -4.08 -8.10 3.40
CA GLN A 43 -4.53 -6.72 3.28
C GLN A 43 -4.56 -6.28 1.82
N LEU A 44 -5.68 -5.70 1.39
CA LEU A 44 -5.77 -4.99 0.12
C LEU A 44 -5.48 -3.51 0.36
N VAL A 45 -4.64 -2.92 -0.48
CA VAL A 45 -4.25 -1.50 -0.39
C VAL A 45 -4.46 -0.86 -1.75
N PRO A 46 -5.15 0.29 -1.85
CA PRO A 46 -5.20 1.01 -3.12
C PRO A 46 -3.80 1.40 -3.60
N GLU A 47 -3.47 1.17 -4.86
CA GLU A 47 -2.14 1.47 -5.46
C GLU A 47 -1.68 2.89 -5.12
N THR A 48 -2.54 3.88 -5.37
CA THR A 48 -2.25 5.29 -5.09
C THR A 48 -2.00 5.60 -3.60
N VAL A 49 -2.57 4.83 -2.66
CA VAL A 49 -2.30 4.97 -1.22
C VAL A 49 -0.92 4.40 -0.86
N ALA A 50 -0.54 3.29 -1.47
CA ALA A 50 0.79 2.71 -1.28
C ALA A 50 1.87 3.64 -1.84
N ALA A 51 1.67 4.17 -3.05
CA ALA A 51 2.55 5.16 -3.65
C ALA A 51 2.69 6.43 -2.79
N ALA A 52 1.57 6.99 -2.30
CA ALA A 52 1.61 8.15 -1.40
C ALA A 52 2.39 7.86 -0.11
N ASN A 53 2.19 6.70 0.52
CA ASN A 53 2.93 6.31 1.72
C ASN A 53 4.43 6.13 1.45
N TRP A 54 4.80 5.58 0.29
CA TRP A 54 6.20 5.44 -0.10
C TRP A 54 6.85 6.81 -0.32
N CYS A 55 6.27 7.67 -1.16
CA CYS A 55 6.82 8.98 -1.49
C CYS A 55 6.93 9.92 -0.28
N THR A 56 6.09 9.74 0.74
CA THR A 56 6.13 10.57 1.97
C THR A 56 7.11 10.06 3.03
N ARG A 57 7.63 8.84 2.90
CA ARG A 57 8.50 8.20 3.91
C ARG A 57 9.89 7.86 3.41
N SER A 58 10.04 7.64 2.11
CA SER A 58 11.34 7.35 1.53
C SER A 58 12.26 8.56 1.68
N LYS A 59 13.54 8.31 1.96
CA LYS A 59 14.61 9.31 1.91
C LYS A 59 15.37 9.25 0.57
N ASP A 60 14.95 8.38 -0.37
CA ASP A 60 15.57 8.29 -1.68
C ASP A 60 15.21 9.47 -2.58
N THR A 61 16.25 10.00 -3.20
CA THR A 61 16.55 11.41 -3.49
C THR A 61 15.85 12.04 -4.70
N LEU A 62 14.73 11.49 -5.18
CA LEU A 62 14.03 12.08 -6.34
C LEU A 62 12.80 12.95 -5.98
N ALA A 63 12.24 12.86 -4.77
CA ALA A 63 10.99 13.56 -4.42
C ALA A 63 10.92 14.12 -2.98
N THR A 64 11.96 13.94 -2.18
CA THR A 64 11.85 14.01 -0.71
C THR A 64 11.73 15.41 -0.15
N ASP A 65 12.23 16.41 -0.87
CA ASP A 65 12.21 17.79 -0.40
C ASP A 65 10.90 18.53 -0.80
N ILE A 66 10.08 17.93 -1.66
CA ILE A 66 8.85 18.53 -2.19
C ILE A 66 7.64 18.20 -1.30
N ILE A 67 7.61 16.99 -0.72
CA ILE A 67 6.44 16.48 0.00
C ILE A 67 6.72 16.45 1.50
N THR A 68 6.33 17.53 2.20
CA THR A 68 6.51 17.68 3.64
C THR A 68 5.19 17.55 4.41
N THR A 69 5.26 17.49 5.74
CA THR A 69 4.05 17.52 6.57
C THR A 69 3.30 18.83 6.34
N GLY A 70 2.00 18.74 6.05
CA GLY A 70 1.16 19.88 5.67
C GLY A 70 0.98 20.04 4.16
N SER A 71 1.84 19.40 3.34
CA SER A 71 1.68 19.41 1.88
C SER A 71 0.41 18.70 1.45
N LYS A 72 -0.15 19.15 0.33
CA LYS A 72 -1.13 18.39 -0.46
C LYS A 72 -0.42 17.89 -1.70
N CYS A 73 -0.55 16.60 -2.00
CA CYS A 73 -0.01 16.01 -3.22
C CYS A 73 -1.11 15.30 -4.01
N VAL A 74 -0.89 15.16 -5.31
CA VAL A 74 -1.71 14.32 -6.17
C VAL A 74 -0.84 13.16 -6.62
N VAL A 75 -1.30 11.94 -6.37
CA VAL A 75 -0.70 10.76 -6.98
C VAL A 75 -1.45 10.50 -8.27
N ILE A 76 -0.70 10.46 -9.37
CA ILE A 76 -1.21 10.14 -10.70
C ILE A 76 -0.58 8.80 -11.08
N ASP A 77 -1.40 7.75 -11.08
CA ASP A 77 -1.04 6.40 -11.47
C ASP A 77 -1.47 6.16 -12.92
N LEU A 78 -0.48 6.01 -13.80
CA LEU A 78 -0.65 5.82 -15.24
C LEU A 78 -0.34 4.37 -15.58
N GLY A 79 -1.35 3.51 -15.45
CA GLY A 79 -1.30 2.14 -15.90
C GLY A 79 -1.51 2.02 -17.41
N VAL A 80 -1.35 0.79 -17.92
CA VAL A 80 -1.52 0.48 -19.35
C VAL A 80 -2.95 0.77 -19.83
N GLU A 81 -3.94 0.49 -18.98
CA GLU A 81 -5.36 0.62 -19.32
C GLU A 81 -6.08 1.70 -18.51
N THR A 82 -5.48 2.15 -17.40
CA THR A 82 -6.15 2.99 -16.42
C THR A 82 -5.27 4.16 -15.99
N CYS A 83 -5.86 5.36 -16.00
CA CYS A 83 -5.28 6.54 -15.37
C CYS A 83 -6.08 6.87 -14.10
N ILE A 84 -5.42 6.94 -12.94
CA ILE A 84 -6.03 7.31 -11.67
C ILE A 84 -5.29 8.50 -11.08
N ALA A 85 -6.00 9.61 -10.88
CA ALA A 85 -5.49 10.75 -10.10
C ALA A 85 -6.20 10.82 -8.75
N ARG A 86 -5.43 10.88 -7.65
CA ARG A 86 -5.98 10.99 -6.29
C ARG A 86 -5.20 11.96 -5.44
N CYS A 87 -5.92 12.87 -4.78
CA CYS A 87 -5.35 13.87 -3.89
C CYS A 87 -5.17 13.33 -2.47
N TYR A 88 -4.05 13.66 -1.85
CA TYR A 88 -3.71 13.31 -0.47
C TYR A 88 -3.23 14.53 0.30
N GLY A 89 -3.60 14.60 1.58
CA GLY A 89 -3.02 15.54 2.53
C GLY A 89 -2.00 14.82 3.41
N VAL A 90 -0.77 15.32 3.45
CA VAL A 90 0.33 14.72 4.20
C VAL A 90 0.28 15.21 5.63
N ARG A 91 0.17 14.29 6.58
CA ARG A 91 0.11 14.58 8.01
C ARG A 91 1.16 13.77 8.74
N LYS A 92 1.71 14.32 9.83
CA LYS A 92 2.58 13.58 10.73
C LYS A 92 1.77 12.44 11.36
N LYS A 93 2.32 11.23 11.34
CA LYS A 93 1.69 10.09 12.02
C LYS A 93 1.89 10.27 13.52
N GLU A 94 0.83 10.56 14.26
CA GLU A 94 0.86 10.58 15.72
C GLU A 94 1.00 9.14 16.26
N GLY A 95 1.89 8.92 17.23
CA GLY A 95 1.97 7.67 18.00
C GLY A 95 2.72 6.47 17.39
N CYS A 96 3.52 6.62 16.33
CA CYS A 96 4.24 5.48 15.74
C CYS A 96 5.65 5.28 16.35
N SER A 97 5.72 4.79 17.58
CA SER A 97 6.95 4.20 18.12
C SER A 97 7.10 2.78 17.56
N VAL A 98 7.88 2.64 16.48
CA VAL A 98 8.33 1.31 16.03
C VAL A 98 9.40 0.86 17.03
N LYS A 99 9.00 0.03 18.00
CA LYS A 99 9.96 -0.73 18.80
C LYS A 99 10.37 -1.95 17.97
N TYR A 100 11.63 -1.97 17.56
CA TYR A 100 12.27 -3.21 17.14
C TYR A 100 12.54 -4.01 18.42
N LEU A 101 11.95 -5.20 18.54
CA LEU A 101 12.39 -6.24 19.47
C LEU A 101 13.44 -7.09 18.76
#